data_AF-A0A3A8ANP8-F1
#
_entry.id   AF-A0A3A8ANP8-F1
#
_cell.length_a   1.000
_cell.length_b   1.000
_cell.length_c   1.000
_cell.angle_alpha   90.00
_cell.angle_beta   90.00
_cell.angle_gamma   90.00
#
_symmetry.space_group_name_H-M   'P 1'
#
loop_
_entity.id
_entity.type
_entity.pdbx_description
1 polymer ?
#
loop_
_entity_poly.entity_id
_entity_poly.type
_entity_poly.pdbx_seq_one_letter_code
_entity_poly.pdbx_strand_id
1 'polypeptide(L)'
;MMKRCLAVILAVGAVSLPAPALAQKVVGPDIPCTCRFKGQDVPVGQTMCLDLPSGEVLATCDRVLNNTAWKTVQQGCPVPGLS
;
A
#
# COMPACT_ATOMS: atom_id res chain seq x y z
N MET A 1 67.47 23.90 -26.53
CA MET A 1 66.36 24.39 -27.39
C MET A 1 65.61 23.17 -27.94
N MET A 2 64.49 22.83 -27.30
CA MET A 2 63.35 21.96 -27.67
C MET A 2 63.48 20.88 -28.77
N LYS A 3 63.05 19.64 -28.48
CA LYS A 3 62.22 18.71 -29.31
C LYS A 3 62.47 17.25 -28.86
N ARG A 4 61.53 16.37 -28.53
CA ARG A 4 60.06 16.35 -28.41
C ARG A 4 59.73 15.23 -27.40
N CYS A 5 58.89 15.50 -26.40
CA CYS A 5 58.29 14.44 -25.60
C CYS A 5 57.30 13.67 -26.50
N LEU A 6 57.59 12.40 -26.79
CA LEU A 6 56.63 11.49 -27.41
C LEU A 6 55.54 11.17 -26.38
N ALA A 7 54.40 11.85 -26.49
CA ALA A 7 53.20 11.51 -25.73
C ALA A 7 52.63 10.22 -26.33
N VAL A 8 52.78 9.11 -25.60
CA VAL A 8 52.06 7.87 -25.89
C VAL A 8 50.60 8.11 -25.50
N ILE A 9 49.76 8.39 -26.49
CA ILE A 9 48.31 8.49 -26.28
C ILE A 9 47.80 7.05 -26.19
N LEU A 10 47.71 6.52 -24.97
CA LEU A 10 46.91 5.33 -24.69
C LEU A 10 45.44 5.72 -24.89
N ALA A 11 44.86 5.34 -26.03
CA ALA A 11 43.43 5.41 -26.24
C ALA A 11 42.76 4.37 -25.33
N VAL A 12 42.48 4.75 -24.08
CA VAL A 12 41.67 3.95 -23.17
C VAL A 12 40.24 4.06 -23.68
N GLY A 13 39.78 3.02 -24.38
CA GLY A 13 38.40 2.90 -24.81
C GLY A 13 37.47 3.00 -23.60
N ALA A 14 36.56 3.97 -23.62
CA ALA A 14 35.55 4.12 -22.58
C ALA A 14 34.56 2.96 -22.67
N VAL A 15 34.80 1.90 -21.90
CA VAL A 15 33.83 0.81 -21.69
C VAL A 15 32.76 1.37 -20.75
N SER A 16 31.62 1.79 -21.31
CA SER A 16 30.45 2.18 -20.53
C SER A 16 29.82 0.94 -19.90
N LEU A 17 30.08 0.71 -18.61
CA LEU A 17 29.35 -0.26 -17.81
C LEU A 17 27.89 0.23 -17.62
N PRO A 18 26.87 -0.60 -17.86
CA PRO A 18 25.49 -0.23 -17.58
C PRO A 18 25.30 -0.05 -16.07
N ALA A 19 24.75 1.09 -15.66
CA ALA A 19 24.44 1.35 -14.27
C ALA A 19 23.39 0.35 -13.74
N PRO A 20 23.50 -0.13 -12.50
CA PRO A 20 22.49 -0.99 -11.91
C PRO A 20 21.18 -0.20 -11.74
N ALA A 21 20.10 -0.72 -12.30
CA ALA A 21 18.76 -0.17 -12.09
C ALA A 21 18.35 -0.41 -10.62
N LEU A 22 18.40 0.64 -9.80
CA LEU A 22 17.80 0.61 -8.48
C LEU A 22 16.28 0.64 -8.62
N ALA A 23 15.58 -0.30 -7.97
CA ALA A 23 14.12 -0.30 -7.92
C ALA A 23 13.62 1.00 -7.28
N GLN A 24 12.97 1.86 -8.07
CA GLN A 24 12.37 3.09 -7.57
C GLN A 24 11.05 2.75 -6.89
N LYS A 25 10.94 3.02 -5.59
CA LYS A 25 9.65 2.96 -4.88
C LYS A 25 8.79 4.11 -5.39
N VAL A 26 7.84 3.80 -6.26
CA VAL A 26 6.82 4.76 -6.67
C VAL A 26 5.90 5.00 -5.47
N VAL A 27 6.02 6.18 -4.84
CA VAL A 27 5.12 6.62 -3.79
C VAL A 27 4.01 7.42 -4.47
N GLY A 28 2.85 6.80 -4.64
CA GLY A 28 1.62 7.49 -5.02
C GLY A 28 1.00 8.23 -3.82
N PRO A 29 -0.10 8.97 -4.03
CA PRO A 29 -0.86 9.54 -2.93
C PRO A 29 -1.32 8.44 -1.97
N ASP A 30 -1.25 8.71 -0.66
CA ASP A 30 -1.73 7.79 0.36
C ASP A 30 -3.26 7.70 0.27
N ILE A 31 -3.76 6.54 -0.17
CA ILE A 31 -5.19 6.28 -0.26
C ILE A 31 -5.59 5.50 1.00
N PRO A 32 -6.40 6.09 1.88
CA PRO A 32 -6.76 5.43 3.13
C PRO A 32 -7.52 4.13 2.85
N CYS A 33 -7.09 3.05 3.49
CA CYS A 33 -7.79 1.77 3.45
C CYS A 33 -9.08 1.89 4.27
N THR A 34 -10.23 1.81 3.60
CA THR A 34 -11.55 1.86 4.24
C THR A 34 -12.47 0.75 3.75
N CYS A 35 -13.44 0.40 4.58
CA CYS A 35 -14.61 -0.38 4.17
C CYS A 35 -15.76 0.57 3.84
N ARG A 36 -16.71 0.14 3.03
CA ARG A 36 -17.89 0.94 2.67
C ARG A 36 -19.14 0.41 3.37
N PHE A 37 -19.92 1.30 3.95
CA PHE A 37 -21.24 0.97 4.50
C PHE A 37 -22.15 2.21 4.45
N LYS A 38 -23.34 2.05 3.86
CA LYS A 38 -24.34 3.13 3.69
C LYS A 38 -23.76 4.46 3.16
N GLY A 39 -22.85 4.36 2.19
CA GLY A 39 -22.20 5.51 1.57
C GLY A 39 -21.03 6.10 2.38
N GLN A 40 -20.74 5.59 3.57
CA GLN A 40 -19.65 6.06 4.42
C GLN A 40 -18.40 5.20 4.29
N ASP A 41 -17.25 5.86 4.26
CA ASP A 41 -15.94 5.23 4.40
C ASP A 41 -15.62 5.00 5.87
N VAL A 42 -15.44 3.73 6.22
CA VAL A 42 -15.18 3.26 7.58
C VAL A 42 -13.71 2.86 7.69
N PRO A 43 -12.93 3.47 8.59
CA PRO A 43 -11.54 3.10 8.80
C PRO A 43 -11.37 1.64 9.23
N VAL A 44 -10.26 1.03 8.80
CA VAL A 44 -9.82 -0.29 9.31
C VAL A 44 -9.69 -0.24 10.84
N GLY A 45 -10.14 -1.30 11.51
CA GLY A 45 -10.19 -1.45 12.96
C GLY A 45 -11.54 -1.08 13.58
N GLN A 46 -12.37 -0.33 12.88
CA GLN A 46 -13.70 0.04 13.39
C GLN A 46 -14.66 -1.15 13.33
N THR A 47 -15.45 -1.34 14.40
CA THR A 47 -16.52 -2.34 14.46
C THR A 47 -17.87 -1.66 14.32
N MET A 48 -18.70 -2.21 13.43
CA MET A 48 -20.02 -1.67 13.12
C MET A 48 -21.06 -2.79 13.08
N CYS A 49 -22.30 -2.41 13.39
CA CYS A 49 -23.48 -3.20 13.08
C CYS A 49 -23.85 -2.97 11.61
N LEU A 50 -23.78 -4.02 10.79
CA LEU A 50 -24.17 -3.99 9.39
C LEU A 50 -25.57 -4.57 9.23
N ASP A 51 -26.49 -3.84 8.62
CA ASP A 51 -27.80 -4.33 8.20
C ASP A 51 -27.72 -4.87 6.76
N LEU A 52 -27.52 -6.17 6.64
CA LEU A 52 -27.49 -6.86 5.36
C LEU A 52 -28.87 -7.42 5.02
N PRO A 53 -29.17 -7.71 3.74
CA PRO A 53 -30.43 -8.38 3.37
C PRO A 53 -30.63 -9.75 4.06
N SER A 54 -29.55 -10.40 4.49
CA SER A 54 -29.55 -11.66 5.23
C SER A 54 -29.77 -11.50 6.74
N GLY A 55 -29.87 -10.27 7.25
CA GLY A 55 -29.94 -9.96 8.67
C GLY A 55 -28.79 -9.09 9.15
N GLU A 56 -28.90 -8.67 10.41
CA GLU A 56 -27.89 -7.86 11.06
C GLU A 56 -26.67 -8.69 11.46
N VAL A 57 -25.48 -8.13 11.28
CA VAL A 57 -24.22 -8.72 11.73
C VAL A 57 -23.32 -7.68 12.37
N LEU A 58 -22.67 -8.04 13.47
CA LEU A 58 -21.57 -7.25 14.00
C LEU A 58 -20.30 -7.61 13.22
N ALA A 59 -19.63 -6.63 12.63
CA ALA A 59 -18.45 -6.84 11.83
C ALA A 59 -17.39 -5.76 12.05
N THR A 60 -16.11 -6.14 11.95
CA THR A 60 -14.98 -5.21 11.99
C THR A 60 -14.48 -4.96 10.58
N CYS A 61 -14.20 -3.70 10.23
CA CYS A 61 -13.51 -3.39 8.99
C CYS A 61 -12.05 -3.83 9.13
N ASP A 62 -11.60 -4.77 8.31
CA ASP A 62 -10.26 -5.36 8.37
C ASP A 62 -9.67 -5.52 6.96
N ARG A 63 -8.51 -6.14 6.84
CA ARG A 63 -7.89 -6.54 5.57
C ARG A 63 -7.87 -8.05 5.43
N VAL A 64 -8.36 -8.56 4.31
CA VAL A 64 -8.21 -9.97 3.90
C VAL A 64 -7.39 -10.00 2.63
N LEU A 65 -6.23 -10.67 2.68
CA LEU A 65 -5.25 -10.70 1.58
C LEU A 65 -4.91 -9.29 1.03
N ASN A 66 -4.67 -8.34 1.94
CA ASN A 66 -4.35 -6.93 1.68
C ASN A 66 -5.50 -6.06 1.11
N ASN A 67 -6.68 -6.62 0.84
CA ASN A 67 -7.86 -5.85 0.45
C ASN A 67 -8.75 -5.58 1.65
N THR A 68 -9.33 -4.38 1.74
CA THR A 68 -10.28 -4.08 2.80
C THR A 68 -11.55 -4.91 2.65
N ALA A 69 -12.00 -5.49 3.75
CA ALA A 69 -13.17 -6.35 3.81
C ALA A 69 -13.83 -6.29 5.18
N TRP A 70 -15.13 -6.52 5.22
CA TRP A 70 -15.86 -6.71 6.48
C TRP A 70 -15.60 -8.12 7.02
N LYS A 71 -15.07 -8.20 8.24
CA LYS A 71 -14.88 -9.46 8.97
C LYS A 71 -15.99 -9.61 10.00
N THR A 72 -16.88 -10.56 9.80
CA THR A 72 -17.97 -10.85 10.75
C THR A 72 -17.42 -11.30 12.09
N VAL A 73 -17.89 -10.66 13.16
CA VAL A 73 -17.60 -10.99 14.55
C VAL A 73 -18.68 -11.91 15.10
N GLN A 74 -19.95 -11.56 14.90
CA GLN A 74 -21.10 -12.37 15.32
C GLN A 74 -22.34 -12.05 14.48
N GLN A 75 -23.33 -12.95 14.52
CA GLN A 75 -24.68 -12.68 14.03
C GLN A 75 -25.43 -11.79 15.03
N GLY A 76 -26.25 -10.88 14.51
CA GLY A 76 -26.95 -9.87 15.28
C GLY A 76 -26.03 -8.80 15.85
N CYS A 77 -26.63 -7.72 16.35
CA CYS A 77 -25.91 -6.60 16.93
C CYS A 77 -26.17 -6.48 18.44
N PRO A 78 -25.20 -5.97 19.22
CA PRO A 78 -25.42 -5.74 20.64
C PRO A 78 -26.54 -4.72 20.84
N VAL A 79 -27.55 -5.09 21.63
CA VAL A 79 -28.49 -4.11 22.17
C VAL A 79 -27.80 -3.36 23.32
N PRO A 80 -27.95 -2.04 23.43
CA PRO A 80 -27.50 -1.33 24.62
C PRO A 80 -28.11 -2.00 25.84
N GLY A 81 -27.27 -2.57 26.71
CA GLY A 81 -27.74 -3.11 27.96
C GLY A 81 -28.29 -1.98 28.81
N LEU A 82 -29.52 -2.12 29.31
CA LEU A 82 -29.95 -1.38 30.48
C LEU A 82 -29.03 -1.80 31.62
N SER A 83 -28.02 -0.98 31.90
CA SER A 83 -27.22 -1.05 33.13
C SER A 83 -28.01 -0.51 34.30
#